data_AF-A0A956J419-F1
#
_entry.id   AF-A0A956J419-F1
#
_cell.length_a   1.000
_cell.length_b   1.000
_cell.length_c   1.000
_cell.angle_alpha   90.00
_cell.angle_beta   90.00
_cell.angle_gamma   90.00
#
_symmetry.space_group_name_H-M   'P 1'
#
loop_
_entity.id
_entity.type
_entity.pdbx_description
1 polymer ?
#
loop_
_entity_poly.entity_id
_entity_poly.type
_entity_poly.pdbx_seq_one_letter_code
_entity_poly.pdbx_strand_id
1 'polypeptide(L)'
;MLHLHHFEVLGRYHVRTEVDGTPRLAAIVDNPPLGAFDRDWVRAHHHFLDDVLLHDAYRSGLDAAQVLAAQEWIDELAAAEKRAKEEEAQRRAAQEGDDASTPNYLPNKGIFATARRLLETLEALLNLTSLEGALQIIGDHLNPFTNVAEFDLFEAERLVARSAWWTQFNAAYGGVSEQAEHFVEKMTDALARASQQESADDVVAAVGAFVERLDDGWLVALKSFGAGYLVALLFTPAALVNPLVYAYIMKLLYAPDDMGLMVLITTARADYAQHKAKQSAETLAPPAPAPETIAPADLVQPPPRAYTQRELAEAHAALDRLVLHLQAHEAHYTNAFYRREAPELRMDRLRQIGVAEYVENRLLGFAGTAAIFPLRLESLPQATRDALVAMMQPPDDTALPASSSHEITLPTSGVVSELVLGECEALEPFLVERRAQDHRERELRNEL
;
A
#
# COMPACT_ATOMS: atom_id res chain seq x y z
N MET A 1 -3.92 29.78 -27.74
CA MET A 1 -4.60 28.54 -27.30
C MET A 1 -4.21 27.45 -28.30
N LEU A 2 -3.75 26.30 -27.84
CA LEU A 2 -3.30 25.20 -28.71
C LEU A 2 -4.51 24.30 -28.98
N HIS A 3 -4.96 24.18 -30.22
CA HIS A 3 -6.06 23.29 -30.59
C HIS A 3 -5.48 22.05 -31.27
N LEU A 4 -5.75 20.87 -30.70
CA LEU A 4 -5.38 19.59 -31.29
C LEU A 4 -6.60 19.04 -32.05
N HIS A 5 -6.50 18.94 -33.37
CA HIS A 5 -7.51 18.27 -34.17
C HIS A 5 -7.11 16.80 -34.33
N HIS A 6 -8.02 15.90 -33.95
CA HIS A 6 -7.86 14.46 -34.13
C HIS A 6 -8.74 14.03 -35.29
N PHE A 7 -8.15 13.47 -36.33
CA PHE A 7 -8.89 12.88 -37.44
C PHE A 7 -8.67 11.37 -37.44
N GLU A 8 -9.76 10.61 -37.52
CA GLU A 8 -9.70 9.17 -37.76
C GLU A 8 -9.48 8.96 -39.26
N VAL A 9 -8.26 8.58 -39.65
CA VAL A 9 -7.94 8.24 -41.03
C VAL A 9 -8.11 6.74 -41.18
N LEU A 10 -9.14 6.33 -41.92
CA LEU A 10 -9.33 4.96 -42.36
C LEU A 10 -8.34 4.65 -43.49
N GLY A 11 -7.10 4.38 -43.13
CA GLY A 11 -6.08 3.92 -44.06
C GLY A 11 -6.38 2.50 -44.53
N ARG A 12 -6.47 2.31 -45.85
CA ARG A 12 -6.43 0.95 -46.43
C ARG A 12 -4.97 0.54 -46.53
N TYR A 13 -4.51 -0.23 -45.56
CA TYR A 13 -3.18 -0.83 -45.63
C TYR A 13 -3.26 -2.14 -46.39
N HIS A 14 -2.43 -2.27 -47.42
CA HIS A 14 -2.23 -3.51 -48.14
C HIS A 14 -1.09 -4.26 -47.46
N VAL A 15 -1.42 -5.25 -46.64
CA VAL A 15 -0.42 -6.14 -46.07
C VAL A 15 -0.25 -7.31 -47.03
N ARG A 16 0.92 -7.37 -47.67
CA ARG A 16 1.34 -8.53 -48.46
C ARG A 16 2.23 -9.39 -47.59
N THR A 17 1.74 -10.56 -47.20
CA THR A 17 2.57 -11.57 -46.53
C THR A 17 3.13 -12.50 -47.59
N GLU A 18 4.43 -12.45 -47.81
CA GLU A 18 5.15 -13.48 -48.56
C GLU A 18 5.76 -14.46 -47.56
N VAL A 19 5.60 -15.76 -47.79
CA VAL A 19 6.35 -16.78 -47.05
C VAL A 19 7.77 -16.75 -47.60
N ASP A 20 8.61 -15.90 -47.01
CA ASP A 20 10.00 -15.78 -47.39
C ASP A 20 10.85 -16.84 -46.67
N GLY A 21 11.40 -17.78 -47.44
CA GLY A 21 12.42 -18.71 -47.00
C GLY A 21 11.99 -20.09 -46.52
N THR A 22 12.99 -20.84 -46.03
CA THR A 22 12.88 -22.20 -45.52
C THR A 22 11.98 -22.24 -44.27
N PRO A 23 11.05 -23.20 -44.14
CA PRO A 23 10.24 -23.34 -42.94
C PRO A 23 11.13 -23.41 -41.69
N ARG A 24 10.78 -22.63 -40.67
CA ARG A 24 11.45 -22.65 -39.36
C ARG A 24 10.60 -23.45 -38.39
N LEU A 25 11.24 -24.34 -37.62
CA LEU A 25 10.58 -25.08 -36.56
C LEU A 25 10.43 -24.20 -35.33
N ALA A 26 9.30 -24.37 -34.64
CA ALA A 26 9.01 -23.71 -33.39
C ALA A 26 8.64 -24.75 -32.33
N ALA A 27 9.08 -24.51 -31.11
CA ALA A 27 8.66 -25.26 -29.94
C ALA A 27 7.40 -24.62 -29.35
N ILE A 28 6.41 -25.45 -29.03
CA ILE A 28 5.28 -25.08 -28.18
C ILE A 28 5.70 -25.44 -26.76
N VAL A 29 5.81 -24.43 -25.90
CA VAL A 29 6.26 -24.55 -24.52
C VAL A 29 5.08 -24.20 -23.62
N ASP A 30 4.66 -25.16 -22.80
CA ASP A 30 3.61 -24.91 -21.81
C ASP A 30 4.08 -23.83 -20.83
N ASN A 31 3.24 -22.81 -20.64
CA ASN A 31 3.53 -21.82 -19.63
C ASN A 31 3.08 -22.33 -18.25
N PRO A 32 3.85 -22.04 -17.19
CA PRO A 32 3.39 -22.29 -15.82
C PRO A 32 2.05 -21.58 -15.57
N PRO A 33 1.14 -22.16 -14.78
CA PRO A 33 -0.07 -21.45 -14.38
C PRO A 33 0.30 -20.21 -13.56
N LEU A 34 -0.48 -19.13 -13.70
CA LEU A 34 -0.27 -17.88 -12.95
C LEU A 34 -0.63 -17.99 -11.45
N GLY A 35 -1.11 -19.15 -11.01
CA GLY A 35 -1.66 -19.38 -9.68
C GLY A 35 -3.18 -19.21 -9.65
N ALA A 36 -3.76 -19.17 -8.45
CA ALA A 36 -5.17 -18.87 -8.28
C ALA A 36 -5.42 -17.37 -8.47
N PHE A 37 -6.45 -17.02 -9.25
CA PHE A 37 -6.94 -15.64 -9.31
C PHE A 37 -7.72 -15.33 -8.03
N ASP A 38 -7.00 -14.97 -6.97
CA ASP A 38 -7.58 -14.52 -5.71
C ASP A 38 -7.38 -13.00 -5.52
N ARG A 39 -7.86 -12.48 -4.38
CA ARG A 39 -7.73 -11.06 -4.02
C ARG A 39 -6.28 -10.59 -4.08
N ASP A 40 -5.36 -11.38 -3.55
CA ASP A 40 -3.97 -10.96 -3.39
C ASP A 40 -3.24 -10.98 -4.73
N TRP A 41 -3.56 -11.95 -5.60
CA TRP A 41 -3.12 -11.96 -6.99
C TRP A 41 -3.63 -10.74 -7.76
N VAL A 42 -4.92 -10.39 -7.63
CA VAL A 42 -5.52 -9.21 -8.28
C VAL A 42 -4.83 -7.93 -7.82
N ARG A 43 -4.54 -7.80 -6.52
CA ARG A 43 -3.81 -6.65 -5.96
C ARG A 43 -2.38 -6.57 -6.49
N ALA A 44 -1.65 -7.67 -6.47
CA ALA A 44 -0.26 -7.72 -6.93
C ALA A 44 -0.13 -7.35 -8.41
N HIS A 45 -1.16 -7.64 -9.22
CA HIS A 45 -1.18 -7.40 -10.66
C HIS A 45 -2.13 -6.29 -11.10
N HIS A 46 -2.55 -5.41 -10.19
CA HIS A 46 -3.55 -4.37 -10.45
C HIS A 46 -3.23 -3.54 -11.70
N HIS A 47 -2.00 -2.98 -11.77
CA HIS A 47 -1.56 -2.17 -12.91
C HIS A 47 -1.54 -2.92 -14.24
N PHE A 48 -1.20 -4.20 -14.20
CA PHE A 48 -1.23 -5.04 -15.39
C PHE A 48 -2.67 -5.26 -15.86
N LEU A 49 -3.56 -5.64 -14.95
CA LEU A 49 -4.95 -5.92 -15.23
C LEU A 49 -5.69 -4.70 -15.79
N ASP A 50 -5.43 -3.52 -15.23
CA ASP A 50 -6.07 -2.27 -15.64
C ASP A 50 -5.95 -1.99 -17.15
N ASP A 51 -4.85 -2.42 -17.77
CA ASP A 51 -4.58 -2.25 -19.19
C ASP A 51 -5.12 -3.40 -20.08
N VAL A 52 -5.28 -4.61 -19.53
CA VAL A 52 -5.52 -5.83 -20.34
C VAL A 52 -6.91 -6.44 -20.13
N LEU A 53 -7.71 -5.85 -19.23
CA LEU A 53 -9.10 -6.22 -19.02
C LEU A 53 -9.88 -6.19 -20.33
N LEU A 54 -10.61 -7.28 -20.60
CA LEU A 54 -11.42 -7.40 -21.82
C LEU A 54 -12.61 -6.43 -21.85
N HIS A 55 -13.08 -5.97 -20.69
CA HIS A 55 -14.24 -5.12 -20.58
C HIS A 55 -14.18 -4.23 -19.33
N ASP A 56 -14.50 -2.94 -19.47
CA ASP A 56 -14.43 -1.96 -18.38
C ASP A 56 -15.39 -2.25 -17.21
N ALA A 57 -16.46 -3.01 -17.46
CA ALA A 57 -17.42 -3.44 -16.42
C ALA A 57 -16.78 -4.25 -15.27
N TYR A 58 -15.57 -4.79 -15.44
CA TYR A 58 -14.84 -5.51 -14.40
C TYR A 58 -13.83 -4.65 -13.64
N ARG A 59 -13.63 -3.38 -14.05
CA ARG A 59 -12.66 -2.46 -13.43
C ARG A 59 -12.98 -2.20 -11.96
N SER A 60 -14.26 -2.13 -11.59
CA SER A 60 -14.67 -1.99 -10.18
C SER A 60 -14.23 -3.15 -9.28
N GLY A 61 -13.94 -4.33 -9.86
CA GLY A 61 -13.38 -5.46 -9.12
C GLY A 61 -11.93 -5.24 -8.68
N LEU A 62 -11.17 -4.41 -9.42
CA LEU A 62 -9.81 -4.03 -9.07
C LEU A 62 -9.80 -3.12 -7.83
N ASP A 63 -10.65 -2.09 -7.83
CA ASP A 63 -10.83 -1.19 -6.69
C ASP A 63 -11.36 -1.94 -5.46
N ALA A 64 -12.32 -2.86 -5.69
CA ALA A 64 -12.87 -3.70 -4.64
C ALA A 64 -11.80 -4.55 -3.94
N ALA A 65 -10.82 -5.08 -4.68
CA ALA A 65 -9.71 -5.83 -4.09
C ALA A 65 -8.91 -4.97 -3.11
N GLN A 66 -8.72 -3.68 -3.41
CA GLN A 66 -8.02 -2.74 -2.52
C GLN A 66 -8.85 -2.42 -1.27
N VAL A 67 -10.16 -2.16 -1.43
CA VAL A 67 -11.08 -1.88 -0.31
C VAL A 67 -11.11 -3.05 0.67
N LEU A 68 -11.25 -4.28 0.16
CA LEU A 68 -11.31 -5.47 1.01
C LEU A 68 -10.00 -5.72 1.76
N ALA A 69 -8.86 -5.50 1.13
CA ALA A 69 -7.57 -5.61 1.80
C ALA A 69 -7.34 -4.51 2.84
N ALA A 70 -7.79 -3.29 2.58
CA ALA A 70 -7.71 -2.22 3.56
C ALA A 70 -8.55 -2.54 4.81
N GLN A 71 -9.75 -3.11 4.62
CA GLN A 71 -10.59 -3.54 5.74
C GLN A 71 -9.95 -4.68 6.53
N GLU A 72 -9.40 -5.70 5.85
CA GLU A 72 -8.71 -6.80 6.52
C GLU A 72 -7.52 -6.32 7.36
N TRP A 73 -6.72 -5.39 6.84
CA TRP A 73 -5.62 -4.80 7.60
C TRP A 73 -6.10 -4.05 8.86
N ILE A 74 -7.22 -3.32 8.77
CA ILE A 74 -7.83 -2.66 9.92
C ILE A 74 -8.33 -3.69 10.95
N ASP A 75 -8.94 -4.78 10.48
CA ASP A 75 -9.44 -5.85 11.35
C ASP A 75 -8.28 -6.58 12.05
N GLU A 76 -7.17 -6.82 11.35
CA GLU A 76 -5.94 -7.38 11.92
C GLU A 76 -5.32 -6.48 13.00
N LEU A 77 -5.25 -5.17 12.73
CA LEU A 77 -4.77 -4.18 13.72
C LEU A 77 -5.67 -4.14 14.96
N ALA A 78 -7.00 -4.12 14.77
CA ALA A 78 -7.95 -4.14 15.88
C ALA A 78 -7.84 -5.44 16.69
N ALA A 79 -7.63 -6.58 16.03
CA ALA A 79 -7.41 -7.86 16.69
C ALA A 79 -6.07 -7.92 17.45
N ALA A 80 -5.01 -7.31 16.90
CA ALA A 80 -3.72 -7.18 17.58
C ALA A 80 -3.83 -6.28 18.82
N GLU A 81 -4.51 -5.14 18.72
CA GLU A 81 -4.74 -4.24 19.86
C GLU A 81 -5.56 -4.92 20.97
N LYS A 82 -6.59 -5.68 20.59
CA LYS A 82 -7.39 -6.45 21.54
C LYS A 82 -6.56 -7.50 22.27
N ARG A 83 -5.73 -8.27 21.53
CA ARG A 83 -4.81 -9.25 22.14
C ARG A 83 -3.82 -8.59 23.09
N ALA A 84 -3.25 -7.45 22.71
CA ALA A 84 -2.33 -6.70 23.56
C ALA A 84 -3.00 -6.23 24.87
N LYS A 85 -4.25 -5.72 24.79
CA LYS A 85 -5.03 -5.33 25.97
C LYS A 85 -5.37 -6.52 26.87
N GLU A 86 -5.71 -7.67 26.27
CA GLU A 86 -5.98 -8.90 27.02
C GLU A 86 -4.72 -9.41 27.73
N GLU A 87 -3.57 -9.39 27.05
CA GLU A 87 -2.27 -9.75 27.64
C GLU A 87 -1.87 -8.78 28.76
N GLU A 88 -2.07 -7.47 28.57
CA GLU A 88 -1.80 -6.47 29.60
C GLU A 88 -2.71 -6.66 30.82
N ALA A 89 -4.01 -6.93 30.60
CA ALA A 89 -4.95 -7.24 31.67
C ALA A 89 -4.55 -8.53 32.43
N GLN A 90 -4.10 -9.57 31.72
CA GLN A 90 -3.59 -10.79 32.33
C GLN A 90 -2.30 -10.52 33.14
N ARG A 91 -1.38 -9.72 32.62
CA ARG A 91 -0.16 -9.31 33.35
C ARG A 91 -0.49 -8.51 34.60
N ARG A 92 -1.43 -7.57 34.54
CA ARG A 92 -1.91 -6.82 35.71
C ARG A 92 -2.56 -7.73 36.73
N ALA A 93 -3.43 -8.63 36.31
CA ALA A 93 -4.06 -9.60 37.22
C ALA A 93 -3.03 -10.52 37.89
N ALA A 94 -1.95 -10.88 37.20
CA ALA A 94 -0.85 -11.65 37.78
C ALA A 94 -0.02 -10.82 38.78
N GLN A 95 0.22 -9.54 38.52
CA GLN A 95 0.95 -8.64 39.43
C GLN A 95 0.14 -8.26 40.68
N GLU A 96 -1.16 -8.04 40.54
CA GLU A 96 -2.06 -7.74 41.67
C GLU A 96 -2.20 -8.94 42.63
N GLY A 97 -1.87 -10.16 42.19
CA GLY A 97 -1.82 -11.35 43.04
C GLY A 97 -0.64 -11.41 44.01
N ASP A 98 0.44 -10.66 43.76
CA ASP A 98 1.71 -10.78 44.52
C ASP A 98 2.02 -9.55 45.39
N ASP A 99 1.34 -8.41 45.20
CA ASP A 99 1.70 -7.13 45.83
C ASP A 99 0.73 -6.68 46.95
N ALA A 100 0.23 -7.62 47.75
CA ALA A 100 -0.70 -7.36 48.85
C ALA A 100 -0.07 -6.69 50.09
N SER A 101 1.11 -6.04 50.02
CA SER A 101 1.83 -5.62 51.24
C SER A 101 2.47 -4.22 51.27
N THR A 102 2.24 -3.34 50.29
CA THR A 102 2.58 -1.91 50.46
C THR A 102 1.36 -1.00 50.32
N PRO A 103 0.98 -0.25 51.37
CA PRO A 103 -0.10 0.73 51.29
C PRO A 103 0.39 1.90 50.43
N ASN A 104 0.12 1.83 49.13
CA ASN A 104 0.39 2.92 48.21
C ASN A 104 -0.70 3.98 48.41
N TYR A 105 -0.35 5.11 49.05
CA TYR A 105 -1.29 6.17 49.45
C TYR A 105 -1.82 7.02 48.26
N LEU A 106 -1.38 6.74 47.03
CA LEU A 106 -1.78 7.48 45.84
C LEU A 106 -2.96 6.76 45.13
N PRO A 107 -4.03 7.47 44.75
CA PRO A 107 -5.16 6.86 44.04
C PRO A 107 -4.74 6.42 42.63
N ASN A 108 -4.79 5.11 42.36
CA ASN A 108 -4.49 4.51 41.05
C ASN A 108 -5.55 4.77 39.95
N LYS A 109 -6.39 5.81 40.09
CA LYS A 109 -7.50 6.09 39.15
C LYS A 109 -7.61 7.59 38.82
N GLY A 110 -8.16 7.89 37.65
CA GLY A 110 -8.39 9.25 37.17
C GLY A 110 -7.08 9.99 36.84
N ILE A 111 -7.06 11.31 37.07
CA ILE A 111 -5.98 12.21 36.63
C ILE A 111 -4.58 11.81 37.14
N PHE A 112 -4.47 11.18 38.32
CA PHE A 112 -3.18 10.72 38.86
C PHE A 112 -2.61 9.53 38.08
N ALA A 113 -3.45 8.58 37.70
CA ALA A 113 -3.03 7.44 36.90
C ALA A 113 -2.59 7.91 35.51
N THR A 114 -3.35 8.84 34.93
CA THR A 114 -3.02 9.46 33.64
C THR A 114 -1.72 10.26 33.72
N ALA A 115 -1.54 11.08 34.76
CA ALA A 115 -0.32 11.85 34.98
C ALA A 115 0.93 10.98 35.10
N ARG A 116 0.84 9.86 35.83
CA ARG A 116 1.95 8.92 36.00
C ARG A 116 2.33 8.23 34.68
N ARG A 117 1.35 7.77 33.90
CA ARG A 117 1.61 7.20 32.57
C ARG A 117 2.21 8.23 31.61
N LEU A 118 1.73 9.47 31.68
CA LEU A 118 2.27 10.57 30.88
C LEU A 118 3.74 10.82 31.27
N LEU A 119 4.05 10.86 32.56
CA LEU A 119 5.41 10.98 33.09
C LEU A 119 6.32 9.85 32.57
N GLU A 120 5.93 8.59 32.78
CA GLU A 120 6.70 7.42 32.36
C GLU A 120 6.93 7.41 30.83
N THR A 121 5.92 7.80 30.04
CA THR A 121 6.02 7.85 28.58
C THR A 121 6.93 8.98 28.12
N LEU A 122 6.79 10.18 28.69
CA LEU A 122 7.63 11.33 28.35
C LEU A 122 9.08 11.11 28.79
N GLU A 123 9.31 10.52 29.96
CA GLU A 123 10.66 10.09 30.38
C GLU A 123 11.26 9.09 29.39
N ALA A 124 10.49 8.10 28.94
CA ALA A 124 10.98 7.13 27.96
C ALA A 124 11.34 7.79 26.62
N LEU A 125 10.54 8.75 26.16
CA LEU A 125 10.78 9.50 24.92
C LEU A 125 11.96 10.47 25.02
N LEU A 126 12.09 11.18 26.16
CA LEU A 126 13.23 12.08 26.42
C LEU A 126 14.53 11.31 26.60
N ASN A 127 14.46 10.10 27.17
CA ASN A 127 15.60 9.22 27.37
C ASN A 127 15.82 8.24 26.21
N LEU A 128 15.31 8.51 25.00
CA LEU A 128 15.68 7.76 23.80
C LEU A 128 17.16 8.00 23.47
N THR A 129 18.05 7.33 24.19
CA THR A 129 19.50 7.45 24.05
C THR A 129 20.00 6.69 22.82
N SER A 130 20.90 7.34 22.07
CA SER A 130 21.61 6.92 20.87
C SER A 130 20.91 5.87 19.99
N LEU A 131 20.37 6.32 18.85
CA LEU A 131 19.93 5.46 17.75
C LEU A 131 21.03 4.56 17.18
N GLU A 132 22.31 4.84 17.50
CA GLU A 132 23.47 4.14 16.98
C GLU A 132 23.37 2.61 17.15
N GLY A 133 22.99 2.13 18.34
CA GLY A 133 22.85 0.69 18.58
C GLY A 133 21.74 0.04 17.76
N ALA A 134 20.57 0.67 17.66
CA ALA A 134 19.45 0.17 16.86
C ALA A 134 19.75 0.21 15.37
N LEU A 135 20.37 1.28 14.88
CA LEU A 135 20.79 1.40 13.49
C LEU A 135 21.87 0.37 13.12
N GLN A 136 22.77 0.06 14.05
CA GLN A 136 23.75 -1.02 13.87
C GLN A 136 23.06 -2.38 13.74
N ILE A 137 22.11 -2.71 14.62
CA ILE A 137 21.33 -3.96 14.56
C ILE A 137 20.59 -4.09 13.21
N ILE A 138 19.95 -3.00 12.75
CA ILE A 138 19.28 -2.97 11.44
C ILE A 138 20.29 -3.14 10.30
N GLY A 139 21.45 -2.47 10.37
CA GLY A 139 22.52 -2.61 9.40
C GLY A 139 23.02 -4.05 9.30
N ASP A 140 23.20 -4.71 10.45
CA ASP A 140 23.60 -6.11 10.54
C ASP A 140 22.51 -7.04 10.00
N HIS A 141 21.22 -6.72 10.21
CA HIS A 141 20.13 -7.51 9.63
C HIS A 141 20.09 -7.42 8.09
N LEU A 142 20.42 -6.26 7.52
CA LEU A 142 20.44 -6.06 6.07
C LEU A 142 21.71 -6.62 5.41
N ASN A 143 22.72 -6.99 6.20
CA ASN A 143 23.92 -7.66 5.73
C ASN A 143 23.69 -9.18 5.69
N PRO A 144 23.77 -9.84 4.51
CA PRO A 144 23.45 -11.26 4.37
C PRO A 144 24.41 -12.20 5.11
N PHE A 145 25.52 -11.68 5.65
CA PHE A 145 26.53 -12.45 6.37
C PHE A 145 26.36 -12.42 7.89
N THR A 146 25.39 -11.66 8.40
CA THR A 146 25.12 -11.49 9.83
C THR A 146 23.71 -12.00 10.14
N ASN A 147 23.60 -12.74 11.24
CA ASN A 147 22.30 -13.23 11.71
C ASN A 147 21.92 -12.45 12.96
N VAL A 148 20.82 -11.70 12.88
CA VAL A 148 20.29 -10.88 13.97
C VAL A 148 19.08 -11.60 14.54
N ALA A 149 19.01 -11.72 15.88
CA ALA A 149 17.85 -12.32 16.51
C ALA A 149 16.60 -11.46 16.23
N GLU A 150 15.47 -12.10 15.94
CA GLU A 150 14.22 -11.43 15.58
C GLU A 150 13.75 -10.45 16.67
N PHE A 151 13.96 -10.79 17.94
CA PHE A 151 13.65 -9.92 19.07
C PHE A 151 14.50 -8.64 19.07
N ASP A 152 15.80 -8.76 18.83
CA ASP A 152 16.72 -7.60 18.79
C ASP A 152 16.38 -6.68 17.62
N LEU A 153 16.03 -7.27 16.46
CA LEU A 153 15.56 -6.53 15.30
C LEU A 153 14.27 -5.77 15.61
N PHE A 154 13.28 -6.45 16.21
CA PHE A 154 12.01 -5.83 16.59
C PHE A 154 12.21 -4.66 17.56
N GLU A 155 13.05 -4.82 18.58
CA GLU A 155 13.36 -3.74 19.52
C GLU A 155 14.09 -2.56 18.84
N ALA A 156 15.00 -2.86 17.91
CA ALA A 156 15.69 -1.84 17.11
C ALA A 156 14.73 -1.07 16.19
N GLU A 157 13.86 -1.78 15.45
CA GLU A 157 12.81 -1.19 14.62
C GLU A 157 11.92 -0.25 15.44
N ARG A 158 11.50 -0.72 16.62
CA ARG A 158 10.63 0.03 17.54
C ARG A 158 11.32 1.28 18.09
N LEU A 159 12.60 1.20 18.46
CA LEU A 159 13.37 2.35 18.93
C LEU A 159 13.51 3.42 17.83
N VAL A 160 13.77 3.00 16.59
CA VAL A 160 13.86 3.91 15.43
C VAL A 160 12.51 4.56 15.16
N ALA A 161 11.42 3.79 15.16
CA ALA A 161 10.06 4.30 14.96
C ALA A 161 9.69 5.37 16.02
N ARG A 162 9.95 5.09 17.30
CA ARG A 162 9.71 6.04 18.41
C ARG A 162 10.54 7.31 18.28
N SER A 163 11.83 7.18 17.98
CA SER A 163 12.72 8.33 17.83
C SER A 163 12.34 9.19 16.62
N ALA A 164 11.97 8.55 15.51
CA ALA A 164 11.45 9.23 14.33
C ALA A 164 10.17 10.00 14.66
N TRP A 165 9.22 9.35 15.33
CA TRP A 165 7.97 9.97 15.74
C TRP A 165 8.21 11.15 16.70
N TRP A 166 9.03 10.97 17.74
CA TRP A 166 9.37 12.04 18.69
C TRP A 166 10.05 13.24 18.01
N THR A 167 10.95 12.97 17.07
CA THR A 167 11.61 14.02 16.28
C THR A 167 10.60 14.79 15.43
N GLN A 168 9.67 14.09 14.78
CA GLN A 168 8.58 14.73 14.01
C GLN A 168 7.66 15.54 14.92
N PHE A 169 7.35 15.03 16.11
CA PHE A 169 6.53 15.73 17.09
C PHE A 169 7.21 17.00 17.60
N ASN A 170 8.50 16.94 17.92
CA ASN A 170 9.31 18.11 18.30
C ASN A 170 9.44 19.14 17.17
N ALA A 171 9.55 18.69 15.92
CA ALA A 171 9.61 19.57 14.77
C ALA A 171 8.26 20.26 14.49
N ALA A 172 7.16 19.50 14.62
CA ALA A 172 5.80 20.02 14.45
C ALA A 172 5.41 20.99 15.58
N TYR A 173 5.92 20.77 16.80
CA TYR A 173 5.69 21.61 17.96
C TYR A 173 7.01 22.08 18.56
N GLY A 174 7.44 23.26 18.12
CA GLY A 174 8.63 23.92 18.66
C GLY A 174 8.54 24.08 20.17
N GLY A 175 9.51 23.54 20.90
CA GLY A 175 9.58 23.61 22.37
C GLY A 175 8.78 22.53 23.12
N VAL A 176 8.22 21.51 22.44
CA VAL A 176 7.55 20.42 23.18
C VAL A 176 8.54 19.61 24.03
N SER A 177 9.80 19.48 23.62
CA SER A 177 10.84 18.82 24.42
C SER A 177 11.07 19.57 25.74
N GLU A 178 11.23 20.90 25.68
CA GLU A 178 11.38 21.74 26.88
C GLU A 178 10.14 21.66 27.79
N GLN A 179 8.94 21.61 27.19
CA GLN A 179 7.69 21.44 27.93
C GLN A 179 7.58 20.06 28.57
N ALA A 180 8.03 19.01 27.88
CA ALA A 180 8.06 17.65 28.39
C ALA A 180 9.07 17.52 29.54
N GLU A 181 10.29 18.05 29.40
CA GLU A 181 11.30 18.09 30.46
C GLU A 181 10.77 18.81 31.71
N HIS A 182 10.19 20.00 31.52
CA HIS A 182 9.59 20.77 32.60
C HIS A 182 8.41 20.06 33.26
N PHE A 183 7.62 19.32 32.48
CA PHE A 183 6.54 18.48 33.01
C PHE A 183 7.10 17.32 33.83
N VAL A 184 8.11 16.61 33.31
CA VAL A 184 8.75 15.48 34.01
C VAL A 184 9.34 15.93 35.35
N GLU A 185 10.07 17.05 35.37
CA GLU A 185 10.62 17.64 36.59
C GLU A 185 9.52 17.99 37.60
N LYS A 186 8.51 18.76 37.19
CA LYS A 186 7.42 19.18 38.07
C LYS A 186 6.55 18.03 38.56
N MET A 187 6.29 17.05 37.71
CA MET A 187 5.43 15.92 38.04
C MET A 187 6.14 14.97 39.00
N THR A 188 7.45 14.77 38.85
CA THR A 188 8.27 13.99 39.79
C THR A 188 8.19 14.59 41.20
N ASP A 189 8.38 15.90 41.32
CA ASP A 189 8.23 16.65 42.57
C ASP A 189 6.80 16.57 43.13
N ALA A 190 5.79 16.76 42.28
CA ALA A 190 4.39 16.75 42.67
C ALA A 190 3.95 15.37 43.18
N LEU A 191 4.38 14.28 42.53
CA LEU A 191 4.09 12.91 42.96
C LEU A 191 4.81 12.56 44.27
N ALA A 192 6.05 13.02 44.45
CA ALA A 192 6.77 12.87 45.70
C ALA A 192 6.03 13.54 46.86
N ARG A 193 5.51 14.76 46.67
CA ARG A 193 4.69 15.47 47.68
C ARG A 193 3.30 14.86 47.88
N ALA A 194 2.63 14.44 46.80
CA ALA A 194 1.29 13.86 46.88
C ALA A 194 1.26 12.55 47.69
N SER A 195 2.38 11.80 47.73
CA SER A 195 2.52 10.64 48.63
C SER A 195 2.39 10.98 50.12
N GLN A 196 2.54 12.26 50.49
CA GLN A 196 2.44 12.80 51.84
C GLN A 196 1.07 13.47 52.11
N GLN A 197 0.04 13.20 51.30
CA GLN A 197 -1.32 13.75 51.41
C GLN A 197 -1.48 15.27 51.18
N GLU A 198 -0.42 16.01 50.86
CA GLU A 198 -0.47 17.49 50.87
C GLU A 198 -0.80 18.19 49.54
N SER A 199 -0.84 17.55 48.36
CA SER A 199 -1.14 18.34 47.15
C SER A 199 -1.67 17.57 45.93
N ALA A 200 -2.95 17.20 45.95
CA ALA A 200 -3.64 16.78 44.73
C ALA A 200 -3.63 17.87 43.64
N ASP A 201 -3.71 19.12 44.08
CA ASP A 201 -3.75 20.29 43.20
C ASP A 201 -2.45 20.50 42.41
N ASP A 202 -1.29 20.11 42.95
CA ASP A 202 -0.01 20.22 42.25
C ASP A 202 0.04 19.30 41.02
N VAL A 203 -0.48 18.08 41.14
CA VAL A 203 -0.54 17.11 40.03
C VAL A 203 -1.51 17.63 38.97
N VAL A 204 -2.69 18.10 39.38
CA VAL A 204 -3.70 18.67 38.47
C VAL A 204 -3.14 19.91 37.75
N ALA A 205 -2.43 20.78 38.46
CA ALA A 205 -1.83 21.99 37.91
C ALA A 205 -0.71 21.66 36.91
N ALA A 206 0.13 20.66 37.20
CA ALA A 206 1.17 20.21 36.29
C ALA A 206 0.60 19.56 35.01
N VAL A 207 -0.41 18.70 35.13
CA VAL A 207 -1.13 18.14 33.97
C VAL A 207 -1.77 19.25 33.14
N GLY A 208 -2.52 20.15 33.79
CA GLY A 208 -3.17 21.29 33.14
C GLY A 208 -2.19 22.16 32.37
N ALA A 209 -1.07 22.55 33.00
CA ALA A 209 -0.04 23.37 32.39
C ALA A 209 0.61 22.72 31.16
N PHE A 210 0.71 21.38 31.13
CA PHE A 210 1.21 20.65 29.97
C PHE A 210 0.16 20.57 28.85
N VAL A 211 -1.06 20.10 29.16
CA VAL A 211 -2.08 19.83 28.13
C VAL A 211 -2.74 21.07 27.56
N GLU A 212 -2.83 22.18 28.32
CA GLU A 212 -3.37 23.46 27.84
C GLU A 212 -2.39 24.20 26.92
N ARG A 213 -1.09 23.91 27.02
CA ARG A 213 -0.08 24.50 26.12
C ARG A 213 -0.09 23.84 24.75
N LEU A 214 -0.26 22.53 24.70
CA LEU A 214 -0.51 21.82 23.45
C LEU A 214 -1.82 22.35 22.87
N ASP A 215 -1.79 23.00 21.70
CA ASP A 215 -3.00 23.48 21.02
C ASP A 215 -3.74 22.31 20.34
N ASP A 216 -4.73 22.55 19.48
CA ASP A 216 -5.32 21.48 18.64
C ASP A 216 -4.70 21.46 17.22
N GLY A 217 -3.84 22.43 16.91
CA GLY A 217 -3.21 22.61 15.60
C GLY A 217 -2.08 21.61 15.34
N TRP A 218 -1.44 21.08 16.37
CA TRP A 218 -0.34 20.12 16.25
C TRP A 218 -0.72 18.81 15.54
N LEU A 219 -1.96 18.33 15.63
CA LEU A 219 -2.41 17.14 14.91
C LEU A 219 -2.35 17.34 13.39
N VAL A 220 -2.66 18.56 12.94
CA VAL A 220 -2.55 18.97 11.53
C VAL A 220 -1.08 19.19 11.17
N ALA A 221 -0.31 19.82 12.05
CA ALA A 221 1.12 20.06 11.86
C ALA A 221 1.90 18.75 11.72
N LEU A 222 1.66 17.76 12.58
CA LEU A 222 2.29 16.45 12.57
C LEU A 222 2.03 15.71 11.25
N LYS A 223 0.79 15.73 10.76
CA LYS A 223 0.43 15.16 9.45
C LYS A 223 1.12 15.88 8.29
N SER A 224 1.29 17.20 8.37
CA SER A 224 1.97 17.98 7.33
C SER A 224 3.50 17.84 7.35
N PHE A 225 4.10 17.65 8.54
CA PHE A 225 5.55 17.49 8.71
C PHE A 225 6.07 16.12 8.28
N GLY A 226 5.25 15.07 8.42
CA GLY A 226 5.56 13.74 7.89
C GLY A 226 5.96 13.78 6.41
N ALA A 227 5.35 14.65 5.60
CA ALA A 227 5.70 14.81 4.19
C ALA A 227 7.03 15.58 3.96
N GLY A 228 7.36 16.57 4.81
CA GLY A 228 8.52 17.44 4.63
C GLY A 228 9.83 16.86 5.13
N TYR A 229 9.82 16.16 6.28
CA TYR A 229 11.03 15.57 6.87
C TYR A 229 11.58 14.41 6.01
N LEU A 230 10.69 13.68 5.33
CA LEU A 230 11.03 12.65 4.35
C LEU A 230 11.82 13.21 3.16
N VAL A 231 11.48 14.42 2.72
CA VAL A 231 12.22 15.11 1.66
C VAL A 231 13.65 15.44 2.10
N ALA A 232 13.88 15.77 3.37
CA ALA A 232 15.23 16.01 3.87
C ALA A 232 16.08 14.73 3.99
N LEU A 233 15.47 13.62 4.41
CA LEU A 233 16.14 12.30 4.49
C LEU A 233 16.49 11.72 3.11
N LEU A 234 15.70 12.03 2.08
CA LEU A 234 15.98 11.68 0.67
C LEU A 234 17.32 12.23 0.16
N PHE A 235 17.87 13.28 0.79
CA PHE A 235 19.15 13.87 0.41
C PHE A 235 20.33 13.44 1.30
N THR A 236 20.13 12.47 2.19
CA THR A 236 21.26 11.90 2.93
C THR A 236 22.05 10.92 2.05
N PRO A 237 23.40 11.02 2.00
CA PRO A 237 24.22 10.21 1.09
C PRO A 237 24.05 8.69 1.26
N ALA A 238 23.66 8.22 2.45
CA ALA A 238 23.45 6.81 2.76
C ALA A 238 22.21 6.21 2.06
N ALA A 239 21.15 7.01 1.87
CA ALA A 239 19.92 6.56 1.21
C ALA A 239 20.11 6.29 -0.30
N LEU A 240 21.11 6.92 -0.91
CA LEU A 240 21.43 6.77 -2.34
C LEU A 240 22.18 5.46 -2.67
N VAL A 241 22.75 4.78 -1.67
CA VAL A 241 23.66 3.64 -1.91
C VAL A 241 22.92 2.29 -1.89
N ASN A 242 21.76 2.18 -1.24
CA ASN A 242 21.02 0.91 -1.21
C ASN A 242 19.48 1.12 -1.16
N PRO A 243 18.75 0.76 -2.23
CA PRO A 243 17.29 0.93 -2.30
C PRO A 243 16.53 0.07 -1.27
N LEU A 244 17.10 -1.03 -0.80
CA LEU A 244 16.48 -1.87 0.24
C LEU A 244 16.55 -1.21 1.62
N VAL A 245 17.70 -0.61 1.96
CA VAL A 245 17.86 0.19 3.19
C VAL A 245 16.86 1.35 3.18
N TYR A 246 16.70 2.01 2.03
CA TYR A 246 15.73 3.08 1.86
C TYR A 246 14.28 2.60 2.09
N ALA A 247 13.83 1.54 1.41
CA ALA A 247 12.47 1.03 1.58
C ALA A 247 12.18 0.63 3.05
N TYR A 248 13.18 0.05 3.71
CA TYR A 248 13.08 -0.35 5.11
C TYR A 248 13.03 0.84 6.07
N ILE A 249 13.89 1.85 5.89
CA ILE A 249 13.83 3.10 6.66
C ILE A 249 12.50 3.81 6.45
N MET A 250 11.99 3.86 5.21
CA MET A 250 10.69 4.46 4.92
C MET A 250 9.57 3.72 5.65
N LYS A 251 9.57 2.38 5.66
CA LYS A 251 8.61 1.59 6.44
C LYS A 251 8.64 2.00 7.93
N LEU A 252 9.82 2.17 8.52
CA LEU A 252 9.97 2.57 9.92
C LEU A 252 9.52 4.02 10.18
N LEU A 253 9.81 4.94 9.26
CA LEU A 253 9.38 6.33 9.36
C LEU A 253 7.85 6.50 9.23
N TYR A 254 7.20 5.57 8.52
CA TYR A 254 5.74 5.53 8.35
C TYR A 254 5.02 4.61 9.34
N ALA A 255 5.74 3.91 10.22
CA ALA A 255 5.16 3.14 11.30
C ALA A 255 5.12 4.02 12.55
N PRO A 256 4.03 4.78 12.82
CA PRO A 256 3.95 5.60 14.01
C PRO A 256 3.94 4.69 15.26
N ASP A 257 5.00 4.75 16.05
CA ASP A 257 4.98 4.29 17.45
C ASP A 257 5.11 5.51 18.35
N ASP A 258 3.96 6.06 18.75
CA ASP A 258 3.87 7.19 19.68
C ASP A 258 3.89 6.75 21.14
N MET A 259 4.09 5.45 21.42
CA MET A 259 3.92 4.84 22.75
C MET A 259 2.54 5.11 23.39
N GLY A 260 1.53 5.44 22.58
CA GLY A 260 0.21 5.85 23.06
C GLY A 260 0.16 7.28 23.64
N LEU A 261 1.20 8.11 23.47
CA LEU A 261 1.26 9.47 24.00
C LEU A 261 0.05 10.31 23.53
N MET A 262 -0.40 10.12 22.28
CA MET A 262 -1.60 10.79 21.76
C MET A 262 -2.83 10.51 22.62
N VAL A 263 -3.06 9.23 22.91
CA VAL A 263 -4.21 8.77 23.70
C VAL A 263 -4.07 9.30 25.13
N LEU A 264 -2.86 9.28 25.70
CA LEU A 264 -2.61 9.82 27.04
C LEU A 264 -2.87 11.32 27.12
N ILE A 265 -2.45 12.12 26.13
CA ILE A 265 -2.74 13.57 26.08
C ILE A 265 -4.25 13.82 26.01
N THR A 266 -4.98 13.10 25.14
CA THR A 266 -6.45 13.26 25.05
C THR A 266 -7.16 12.86 26.34
N THR A 267 -6.71 11.79 26.99
CA THR A 267 -7.24 11.33 28.29
C THR A 267 -6.94 12.35 29.37
N ALA A 268 -5.72 12.89 29.41
CA ALA A 268 -5.30 13.92 30.36
C ALA A 268 -6.13 15.20 30.22
N ARG A 269 -6.45 15.60 28.98
CA ARG A 269 -7.36 16.74 28.73
C ARG A 269 -8.77 16.47 29.24
N ALA A 270 -9.32 15.28 29.00
CA ALA A 270 -10.64 14.91 29.48
C ALA A 270 -10.70 14.88 31.02
N ASP A 271 -9.71 14.25 31.65
CA ASP A 271 -9.58 14.17 33.11
C ASP A 271 -9.44 15.56 33.73
N TYR A 272 -8.59 16.41 33.14
CA TYR A 272 -8.39 17.78 33.59
C TYR A 272 -9.67 18.63 33.46
N ALA A 273 -10.37 18.53 32.34
CA ALA A 273 -11.65 19.21 32.12
C ALA A 273 -12.72 18.75 33.13
N GLN A 274 -12.79 17.44 33.40
CA GLN A 274 -13.71 16.89 34.41
C GLN A 274 -13.37 17.41 35.81
N HIS A 275 -12.08 17.49 36.17
CA HIS A 275 -11.64 18.02 37.45
C HIS A 275 -12.00 19.51 37.61
N LYS A 276 -11.73 20.32 36.57
CA LYS A 276 -12.07 21.74 36.53
C LYS A 276 -13.59 21.98 36.63
N ALA A 277 -14.38 21.14 35.97
CA ALA A 277 -15.84 21.17 36.07
C ALA A 277 -16.33 20.83 37.49
N LYS A 278 -15.75 19.81 38.14
CA LYS A 278 -16.06 19.46 39.54
C LYS A 278 -15.73 20.59 40.52
N GLN A 279 -14.53 21.16 40.42
CA GLN A 279 -14.13 22.31 41.25
C GLN A 279 -15.05 23.52 41.04
N SER A 280 -15.43 23.80 39.78
CA SER A 280 -16.36 24.89 39.46
C SER A 280 -17.76 24.63 40.02
N ALA A 281 -18.24 23.38 39.96
CA ALA A 281 -19.54 22.97 40.50
C ALA A 281 -19.56 23.05 42.04
N GLU A 282 -18.50 22.65 42.74
CA GLU A 282 -18.38 22.80 44.20
C GLU A 282 -18.37 24.26 44.65
N THR A 283 -17.80 25.15 43.83
CA THR A 283 -17.76 26.60 44.11
C THR A 283 -19.12 27.28 43.89
N LEU A 284 -19.97 26.71 43.02
CA LEU A 284 -21.25 27.32 42.58
C LEU A 284 -22.50 26.63 43.15
N ALA A 285 -22.40 25.47 43.80
CA ALA A 285 -23.55 24.72 44.29
C ALA A 285 -24.06 25.22 45.67
N PRO A 286 -25.33 25.65 45.80
CA PRO A 286 -26.04 25.61 47.07
C PRO A 286 -26.24 24.14 47.50
N PRO A 287 -26.38 23.82 48.81
CA PRO A 287 -26.50 22.45 49.29
C PRO A 287 -27.73 21.77 48.67
N ALA A 288 -27.49 20.81 47.77
CA ALA A 288 -28.52 20.09 47.03
C ALA A 288 -28.65 18.62 47.48
N PRO A 289 -29.87 18.07 47.44
CA PRO A 289 -30.23 16.77 48.03
C PRO A 289 -29.66 15.56 47.29
N ALA A 290 -29.77 14.40 47.96
CA ALA A 290 -29.12 13.12 47.67
C ALA A 290 -29.23 12.63 46.21
N PRO A 291 -28.17 11.98 45.68
CA PRO A 291 -28.09 11.58 44.29
C PRO A 291 -28.88 10.29 44.00
N GLU A 292 -29.67 10.31 42.93
CA GLU A 292 -30.26 9.12 42.30
C GLU A 292 -29.24 8.44 41.39
N THR A 293 -29.07 7.15 41.64
CA THR A 293 -28.17 6.23 40.93
C THR A 293 -28.73 5.90 39.54
N ILE A 294 -28.10 6.40 38.48
CA ILE A 294 -28.33 5.92 37.12
C ILE A 294 -27.02 5.31 36.62
N ALA A 295 -27.02 3.98 36.49
CA ALA A 295 -25.96 3.22 35.84
C ALA A 295 -26.27 3.14 34.33
N PRO A 296 -25.39 3.62 33.43
CA PRO A 296 -25.43 3.21 32.04
C PRO A 296 -24.58 1.94 31.89
N ALA A 297 -25.19 0.91 31.29
CA ALA A 297 -24.45 -0.23 30.77
C ALA A 297 -23.54 0.27 29.63
N ASP A 298 -22.23 0.10 29.79
CA ASP A 298 -21.23 0.33 28.75
C ASP A 298 -21.53 -0.57 27.55
N LEU A 299 -22.23 -0.01 26.56
CA LEU A 299 -22.32 -0.59 25.24
C LEU A 299 -20.92 -0.50 24.63
N VAL A 300 -20.18 -1.60 24.68
CA VAL A 300 -18.92 -1.79 23.98
C VAL A 300 -19.14 -1.41 22.52
N GLN A 301 -18.69 -0.21 22.13
CA GLN A 301 -18.81 0.22 20.75
C GLN A 301 -17.97 -0.72 19.89
N PRO A 302 -18.52 -1.24 18.78
CA PRO A 302 -17.74 -2.03 17.86
C PRO A 302 -16.57 -1.18 17.33
N PRO A 303 -15.42 -1.80 17.02
CA PRO A 303 -14.26 -1.08 16.52
C PRO A 303 -14.65 -0.23 15.31
N PRO A 304 -14.04 0.95 15.15
CA PRO A 304 -14.34 1.85 14.04
C PRO A 304 -14.08 1.12 12.71
N ARG A 305 -15.13 0.99 11.89
CA ARG A 305 -15.02 0.44 10.53
C ARG A 305 -14.80 1.57 9.55
N ALA A 306 -13.81 1.44 8.67
CA ALA A 306 -13.58 2.42 7.60
C ALA A 306 -14.69 2.37 6.53
N TYR A 307 -15.28 1.19 6.33
CA TYR A 307 -16.32 0.94 5.34
C TYR A 307 -17.60 0.38 5.99
N THR A 308 -18.74 0.74 5.43
CA THR A 308 -20.04 0.19 5.83
C THR A 308 -20.17 -1.26 5.40
N GLN A 309 -21.03 -2.05 6.07
CA GLN A 309 -21.29 -3.44 5.68
C GLN A 309 -21.80 -3.57 4.25
N ARG A 310 -22.54 -2.56 3.78
CA ARG A 310 -23.03 -2.51 2.40
C ARG A 310 -21.88 -2.36 1.41
N GLU A 311 -20.96 -1.42 1.65
CA GLU A 311 -19.79 -1.21 0.78
C GLU A 311 -18.90 -2.46 0.72
N LEU A 312 -18.69 -3.14 1.85
CA LEU A 312 -17.92 -4.39 1.88
C LEU A 312 -18.62 -5.51 1.09
N ALA A 313 -19.94 -5.63 1.20
CA ALA A 313 -20.70 -6.61 0.42
C ALA A 313 -20.67 -6.31 -1.09
N GLU A 314 -20.79 -5.04 -1.47
CA GLU A 314 -20.66 -4.59 -2.86
C GLU A 314 -19.25 -4.85 -3.41
N ALA A 315 -18.21 -4.60 -2.60
CA ALA A 315 -16.82 -4.91 -2.94
C ALA A 315 -16.59 -6.42 -3.14
N HIS A 316 -17.09 -7.28 -2.24
CA HIS A 316 -17.02 -8.73 -2.43
C HIS A 316 -17.68 -9.18 -3.73
N ALA A 317 -18.90 -8.72 -4.01
CA ALA A 317 -19.60 -9.09 -5.24
C ALA A 317 -18.87 -8.61 -6.52
N ALA A 318 -18.24 -7.44 -6.47
CA ALA A 318 -17.44 -6.90 -7.58
C ALA A 318 -16.15 -7.70 -7.80
N LEU A 319 -15.44 -8.06 -6.72
CA LEU A 319 -14.23 -8.87 -6.78
C LEU A 319 -14.55 -10.29 -7.29
N ASP A 320 -15.58 -10.94 -6.78
CA ASP A 320 -15.98 -12.29 -7.20
C ASP A 320 -16.33 -12.32 -8.70
N ARG A 321 -17.03 -11.29 -9.18
CA ARG A 321 -17.33 -11.14 -10.61
C ARG A 321 -16.06 -11.01 -11.45
N LEU A 322 -15.08 -10.23 -11.00
CA LEU A 322 -13.80 -10.11 -11.68
C LEU A 322 -13.05 -11.45 -11.68
N VAL A 323 -12.95 -12.12 -10.53
CA VAL A 323 -12.27 -13.41 -10.39
C VAL A 323 -12.88 -14.47 -11.33
N LEU A 324 -14.21 -14.58 -11.36
CA LEU A 324 -14.89 -15.50 -12.29
C LEU A 324 -14.60 -15.16 -13.75
N HIS A 325 -14.52 -13.87 -14.10
CA HIS A 325 -14.16 -13.44 -15.45
C HIS A 325 -12.71 -13.81 -15.80
N LEU A 326 -11.76 -13.55 -14.90
CA LEU A 326 -10.35 -13.93 -15.07
C LEU A 326 -10.20 -15.44 -15.28
N GLN A 327 -10.89 -16.26 -14.47
CA GLN A 327 -10.89 -17.72 -14.58
C GLN A 327 -11.49 -18.19 -15.91
N ALA A 328 -12.62 -17.61 -16.34
CA ALA A 328 -13.25 -17.98 -17.61
C ALA A 328 -12.39 -17.62 -18.84
N HIS A 329 -11.45 -16.67 -18.70
CA HIS A 329 -10.61 -16.16 -19.79
C HIS A 329 -9.11 -16.33 -19.48
N GLU A 330 -8.75 -17.39 -18.74
CA GLU A 330 -7.39 -17.62 -18.25
C GLU A 330 -6.35 -17.53 -19.36
N ALA A 331 -6.59 -18.17 -20.51
CA ALA A 331 -5.66 -18.14 -21.64
C ALA A 331 -5.36 -16.71 -22.14
N HIS A 332 -6.35 -15.81 -22.15
CA HIS A 332 -6.13 -14.41 -22.53
C HIS A 332 -5.18 -13.71 -21.56
N TYR A 333 -5.47 -13.79 -20.25
CA TYR A 333 -4.68 -13.12 -19.22
C TYR A 333 -3.26 -13.70 -19.10
N THR A 334 -3.13 -15.02 -19.18
CA THR A 334 -1.85 -15.73 -19.26
C THR A 334 -1.02 -15.25 -20.45
N ASN A 335 -1.62 -15.17 -21.64
CA ASN A 335 -0.91 -14.72 -22.83
C ASN A 335 -0.54 -13.23 -22.75
N ALA A 336 -1.44 -12.38 -22.23
CA ALA A 336 -1.17 -10.96 -22.03
C ALA A 336 -0.02 -10.74 -21.02
N PHE A 337 0.03 -11.52 -19.95
CA PHE A 337 1.08 -11.47 -18.95
C PHE A 337 2.44 -11.80 -19.57
N TYR A 338 2.53 -12.92 -20.30
CA TYR A 338 3.78 -13.34 -20.92
C TYR A 338 4.23 -12.50 -22.12
N ARG A 339 3.32 -11.78 -22.78
CA ARG A 339 3.69 -10.77 -23.78
C ARG A 339 4.47 -9.61 -23.17
N ARG A 340 4.14 -9.21 -21.94
CA ARG A 340 4.74 -8.07 -21.24
C ARG A 340 5.98 -8.43 -20.43
N GLU A 341 6.17 -9.71 -20.15
CA GLU A 341 7.32 -10.19 -19.40
C GLU A 341 8.65 -9.78 -20.05
N ALA A 342 9.58 -9.27 -19.24
CA ALA A 342 10.91 -8.88 -19.67
C ALA A 342 11.69 -10.08 -20.24
N PRO A 343 12.55 -9.88 -21.26
CA PRO A 343 13.33 -10.96 -21.84
C PRO A 343 14.16 -11.74 -20.81
N GLU A 344 14.72 -11.09 -19.80
CA GLU A 344 15.56 -11.71 -18.76
C GLU A 344 14.74 -12.70 -17.92
N LEU A 345 13.59 -12.26 -17.41
CA LEU A 345 12.66 -13.10 -16.64
C LEU A 345 12.16 -14.27 -17.46
N ARG A 346 11.86 -14.04 -18.75
CA ARG A 346 11.45 -15.10 -19.67
C ARG A 346 12.55 -16.14 -19.84
N MET A 347 13.81 -15.72 -19.98
CA MET A 347 14.95 -16.65 -20.08
C MET A 347 15.09 -17.48 -18.80
N ASP A 348 14.97 -16.86 -17.63
CA ASP A 348 15.05 -17.57 -16.35
C ASP A 348 13.92 -18.59 -16.21
N ARG A 349 12.70 -18.25 -16.64
CA ARG A 349 11.60 -19.22 -16.71
C ARG A 349 11.90 -20.38 -17.66
N LEU A 350 12.39 -20.08 -18.87
CA LEU A 350 12.76 -21.12 -19.84
C LEU A 350 13.87 -22.04 -19.30
N ARG A 351 14.78 -21.52 -18.46
CA ARG A 351 15.79 -22.32 -17.75
C ARG A 351 15.15 -23.20 -16.67
N GLN A 352 14.22 -22.66 -15.89
CA GLN A 352 13.48 -23.44 -14.87
C GLN A 352 12.69 -24.60 -15.48
N ILE A 353 12.10 -24.40 -16.66
CA ILE A 353 11.39 -25.45 -17.41
C ILE A 353 12.37 -26.43 -18.08
N GLY A 354 13.66 -26.07 -18.22
CA GLY A 354 14.69 -26.90 -18.84
C GLY A 354 14.71 -26.87 -20.37
N VAL A 355 14.12 -25.84 -20.98
CA VAL A 355 14.03 -25.69 -22.45
C VAL A 355 14.85 -24.55 -23.03
N ALA A 356 15.44 -23.69 -22.18
CA ALA A 356 16.20 -22.50 -22.61
C ALA A 356 17.34 -22.79 -23.59
N GLU A 357 17.95 -23.98 -23.54
CA GLU A 357 19.03 -24.34 -24.47
C GLU A 357 18.52 -24.65 -25.88
N TYR A 358 17.28 -25.14 -26.00
CA TYR A 358 16.68 -25.61 -27.25
C TYR A 358 15.88 -24.53 -27.98
N VAL A 359 15.55 -23.41 -27.34
CA VAL A 359 14.70 -22.37 -27.91
C VAL A 359 15.37 -21.00 -27.90
N GLU A 360 15.05 -20.16 -28.89
CA GLU A 360 15.39 -18.75 -28.84
C GLU A 360 14.48 -18.03 -27.84
N ASN A 361 15.02 -17.09 -27.05
CA ASN A 361 14.24 -16.23 -26.16
C ASN A 361 13.54 -15.11 -26.94
N ARG A 362 12.69 -15.51 -27.88
CA ARG A 362 11.87 -14.66 -28.72
C ARG A 362 10.48 -15.26 -28.79
N LEU A 363 9.51 -14.61 -28.17
CA LEU A 363 8.12 -15.03 -28.20
C LEU A 363 7.54 -14.79 -29.61
N LEU A 364 7.05 -15.84 -30.28
CA LEU A 364 6.39 -15.74 -31.59
C LEU A 364 4.88 -15.57 -31.46
N GLY A 365 4.29 -16.20 -30.45
CA GLY A 365 2.84 -16.24 -30.27
C GLY A 365 2.43 -17.26 -29.22
N PHE A 366 1.16 -17.67 -29.26
CA PHE A 366 0.58 -18.60 -28.30
C PHE A 366 -0.34 -19.60 -29.00
N ALA A 367 -0.41 -20.81 -28.43
CA ALA A 367 -1.39 -21.83 -28.77
C ALA A 367 -2.14 -22.22 -27.48
N GLY A 368 -3.35 -21.67 -27.29
CA GLY A 368 -4.05 -21.77 -26.01
C GLY A 368 -3.30 -21.03 -24.91
N THR A 369 -2.87 -21.74 -23.87
CA THR A 369 -2.06 -21.23 -22.76
C THR A 369 -0.55 -21.43 -22.99
N ALA A 370 -0.14 -22.16 -24.02
CA ALA A 370 1.26 -22.42 -24.33
C ALA A 370 1.88 -21.30 -25.18
N ALA A 371 3.14 -20.97 -24.91
CA ALA A 371 3.91 -19.99 -25.67
C ALA A 371 4.71 -20.67 -26.79
N ILE A 372 4.85 -19.98 -27.92
CA ILE A 372 5.55 -20.48 -29.10
C ILE A 372 6.90 -19.77 -29.23
N PHE A 373 7.97 -20.54 -29.33
CA PHE A 373 9.35 -20.05 -29.45
C PHE A 373 10.06 -20.67 -30.67
N PRO A 374 10.98 -19.96 -31.34
CA PRO A 374 11.81 -20.55 -32.40
C PRO A 374 12.70 -21.66 -31.82
N LEU A 375 12.78 -22.79 -32.50
CA LEU A 375 13.61 -23.92 -32.09
C LEU A 375 15.05 -23.73 -32.62
N ARG A 376 16.04 -23.87 -31.74
CA ARG A 376 17.48 -23.89 -32.08
C ARG A 376 17.88 -25.29 -32.53
N LEU A 377 17.87 -25.52 -33.84
CA LEU A 377 18.17 -26.83 -34.42
C LEU A 377 19.59 -27.30 -34.09
N GLU A 378 20.53 -26.35 -33.97
CA GLU A 378 21.92 -26.59 -33.59
C GLU A 378 22.09 -27.09 -32.14
N SER A 379 21.14 -26.82 -31.26
CA SER A 379 21.16 -27.27 -29.86
C SER A 379 20.61 -28.69 -29.68
N LEU A 380 19.99 -29.28 -30.71
CA LEU A 380 19.40 -30.61 -30.62
C LEU A 380 20.42 -31.71 -30.89
N PRO A 381 20.26 -32.91 -30.30
CA PRO A 381 21.02 -34.08 -30.73
C PRO A 381 20.90 -34.31 -32.23
N GLN A 382 22.01 -34.67 -32.88
CA GLN A 382 22.10 -34.86 -34.34
C GLN A 382 20.95 -35.72 -34.89
N ALA A 383 20.67 -36.87 -34.26
CA ALA A 383 19.61 -37.77 -34.69
C ALA A 383 18.22 -37.13 -34.68
N THR A 384 17.92 -36.32 -33.65
CA THR A 384 16.64 -35.59 -33.54
C THR A 384 16.54 -34.49 -34.58
N ARG A 385 17.63 -33.74 -34.79
CA ARG A 385 17.69 -32.69 -35.81
C ARG A 385 17.45 -33.27 -37.20
N ASP A 386 18.13 -34.36 -37.54
CA ASP A 386 18.01 -34.99 -38.85
C ASP A 386 16.60 -35.54 -39.10
N ALA A 387 15.97 -36.12 -38.07
CA ALA A 387 14.57 -36.56 -38.14
C ALA A 387 13.60 -35.38 -38.37
N LEU A 388 13.77 -34.27 -37.65
CA LEU A 388 12.94 -33.08 -37.80
C LEU A 388 13.14 -32.42 -39.17
N VAL A 389 14.37 -32.36 -39.68
CA VAL A 389 14.67 -31.84 -41.02
C VAL A 389 14.05 -32.73 -42.10
N ALA A 390 14.11 -34.05 -41.95
CA ALA A 390 13.44 -34.98 -42.87
C ALA A 390 11.91 -34.79 -42.88
N MET A 391 11.29 -34.49 -41.73
CA MET A 391 9.86 -34.18 -41.66
C MET A 391 9.47 -32.86 -42.35
N MET A 392 10.41 -31.91 -42.49
CA MET A 392 10.18 -30.65 -43.20
C MET A 392 10.38 -30.77 -44.72
N GLN A 393 11.03 -31.83 -45.20
CA GLN A 393 11.16 -32.06 -46.62
C GLN A 393 9.76 -32.40 -47.17
N PRO A 394 9.20 -31.60 -48.09
CA PRO A 394 7.94 -31.94 -48.71
C PRO A 394 8.08 -33.33 -49.36
N PRO A 395 7.04 -34.19 -49.33
CA PRO A 395 7.08 -35.44 -50.08
C PRO A 395 7.38 -35.08 -51.55
N ASP A 396 8.36 -35.76 -52.15
CA ASP A 396 9.07 -35.40 -53.41
C ASP A 396 8.17 -35.03 -54.62
N ASP A 397 6.86 -35.30 -54.58
CA ASP A 397 5.92 -35.08 -55.67
C ASP A 397 4.90 -33.94 -55.46
N THR A 398 4.93 -33.23 -54.33
CA THR A 398 4.09 -32.03 -54.15
C THR A 398 4.96 -30.79 -54.23
N ALA A 399 5.00 -30.16 -55.41
CA ALA A 399 5.46 -28.79 -55.55
C ALA A 399 4.76 -27.95 -54.47
N LEU A 400 5.53 -27.39 -53.53
CA LEU A 400 5.01 -26.43 -52.56
C LEU A 400 4.15 -25.43 -53.34
N PRO A 401 2.88 -25.20 -52.95
CA PRO A 401 2.02 -24.27 -53.67
C PRO A 401 2.78 -22.95 -53.81
N ALA A 402 2.97 -22.50 -55.05
CA ALA A 402 3.71 -21.28 -55.34
C ALA A 402 3.22 -20.17 -54.40
N SER A 403 4.15 -19.57 -53.64
CA SER A 403 3.94 -18.51 -52.64
C SER A 403 2.59 -17.81 -52.81
N SER A 404 1.59 -18.21 -52.03
CA SER A 404 0.26 -17.62 -52.13
C SER A 404 0.31 -16.25 -51.46
N SER A 405 0.41 -15.22 -52.28
CA SER A 405 0.28 -13.83 -51.83
C SER A 405 -1.18 -13.59 -51.46
N HIS A 406 -1.47 -13.51 -50.16
CA HIS A 406 -2.77 -13.10 -49.68
C HIS A 406 -2.74 -11.60 -49.41
N GLU A 407 -3.62 -10.86 -50.09
CA GLU A 407 -3.85 -9.46 -49.84
C GLU A 407 -4.95 -9.32 -48.79
N ILE A 408 -4.58 -8.86 -47.60
CA ILE A 408 -5.54 -8.61 -46.51
C ILE A 408 -5.64 -7.10 -46.36
N THR A 409 -6.84 -6.56 -46.59
CA THR A 409 -7.14 -5.15 -46.28
C THR A 409 -7.59 -5.09 -44.83
N LEU A 410 -6.72 -4.58 -43.96
CA LEU A 410 -7.07 -4.34 -42.56
C LEU A 410 -7.61 -2.92 -42.42
N PRO A 411 -8.87 -2.72 -41.97
CA PRO A 411 -9.31 -1.40 -41.54
C PRO A 411 -8.55 -1.08 -40.25
N THR A 412 -7.59 -0.19 -40.34
CA THR A 412 -6.93 0.35 -39.15
C THR A 412 -7.42 1.78 -38.95
N SER A 413 -7.95 2.06 -37.77
CA SER A 413 -8.26 3.42 -37.33
C SER A 413 -6.94 4.07 -36.89
N GLY A 414 -6.27 4.75 -37.82
CA GLY A 414 -5.16 5.62 -37.46
C GLY A 414 -5.71 6.96 -36.97
N VAL A 415 -5.32 7.41 -35.78
CA VAL A 415 -5.59 8.79 -35.35
C VAL A 415 -4.42 9.65 -35.80
N VAL A 416 -4.67 10.54 -36.76
CA VAL A 416 -3.71 11.58 -37.14
C VAL A 416 -4.06 12.83 -36.34
N SER A 417 -3.12 13.27 -35.50
CA SER A 417 -3.23 14.52 -34.77
C SER A 417 -2.42 15.60 -35.47
N GLU A 418 -3.10 16.62 -35.97
CA GLU A 418 -2.44 17.80 -36.56
C GLU A 418 -2.46 18.95 -35.56
N LEU A 419 -1.27 19.51 -35.31
CA LEU A 419 -1.07 20.70 -34.49
C LEU A 419 -1.34 21.93 -35.36
N VAL A 420 -2.47 22.59 -35.14
CA VAL A 420 -2.80 23.85 -35.82
C VAL A 420 -2.56 25.01 -34.86
N LEU A 421 -1.67 25.92 -35.27
CA LEU A 421 -1.36 27.15 -34.54
C LEU A 421 -2.31 28.27 -35.00
N GLY A 422 -3.33 28.55 -34.18
CA GLY A 422 -4.17 29.75 -34.29
C GLY A 422 -5.62 29.50 -34.72
N GLU A 423 -6.52 30.40 -34.29
CA GLU A 423 -7.90 30.49 -34.75
C GLU A 423 -7.90 31.03 -36.18
N CYS A 424 -8.09 30.16 -37.17
CA CYS A 424 -8.28 30.58 -38.55
C CYS A 424 -9.79 30.63 -38.83
N GLU A 425 -10.39 31.82 -38.73
CA GLU A 425 -11.82 32.05 -39.03
C GLU A 425 -12.21 31.56 -40.44
N ALA A 426 -11.25 31.49 -41.37
CA ALA A 426 -11.47 30.98 -42.71
C ALA A 426 -11.65 29.44 -42.78
N LEU A 427 -11.24 28.69 -41.75
CA LEU A 427 -11.26 27.21 -41.73
C LEU A 427 -12.49 26.63 -41.03
N GLU A 428 -13.19 27.42 -40.19
CA GLU A 428 -14.41 26.99 -39.50
C GLU A 428 -15.52 26.50 -40.45
N PRO A 429 -15.86 27.20 -41.56
CA PRO A 429 -16.88 26.72 -42.49
C PRO A 429 -16.56 25.34 -43.08
N PHE A 430 -15.29 25.10 -43.39
CA PHE A 430 -14.82 23.82 -43.94
C PHE A 430 -14.92 22.68 -42.92
N LEU A 431 -14.58 22.94 -41.64
CA LEU A 431 -14.69 21.93 -40.58
C LEU A 431 -16.15 21.54 -40.30
N VAL A 432 -17.07 22.50 -40.35
CA VAL A 432 -18.51 22.23 -40.22
C VAL A 432 -19.01 21.35 -41.37
N GLU A 433 -18.63 21.69 -42.61
CA GLU A 433 -19.03 20.94 -43.80
C GLU A 433 -18.48 19.50 -43.79
N ARG A 434 -17.22 19.34 -43.39
CA ARG A 434 -16.58 18.01 -43.28
C ARG A 434 -17.20 17.14 -42.20
N ARG A 435 -17.49 17.68 -41.00
CA ARG A 435 -18.21 16.91 -39.95
C ARG A 435 -19.59 16.45 -40.42
N ALA A 436 -20.29 17.27 -41.21
CA ALA A 436 -21.58 16.88 -41.78
C ALA A 436 -21.45 15.79 -42.85
N GLN A 437 -20.32 15.70 -43.57
CA GLN A 437 -20.03 14.56 -44.45
C GLN A 437 -19.73 13.28 -43.66
N ASP A 438 -18.86 13.35 -42.65
CA ASP A 438 -18.52 12.19 -41.80
C ASP A 438 -19.76 11.58 -41.11
N HIS A 439 -20.70 12.42 -40.65
CA HIS A 439 -21.96 11.95 -40.08
C HIS A 439 -22.82 11.19 -41.09
N ARG A 440 -22.94 11.70 -42.32
CA ARG A 440 -23.71 11.05 -43.40
C ARG A 440 -23.10 9.70 -43.80
N GLU A 441 -21.77 9.61 -43.86
CA GLU A 441 -21.09 8.34 -44.16
C GLU A 441 -21.29 7.30 -43.06
N ARG A 442 -21.31 7.72 -41.78
CA ARG A 442 -21.62 6.82 -40.66
C ARG A 442 -23.06 6.32 -40.68
N GLU A 443 -24.02 7.19 -41.00
CA GLU A 443 -25.44 6.81 -41.15
C GLU A 443 -25.62 5.77 -42.27
N LEU A 444 -25.05 6.04 -43.46
CA LEU A 444 -25.09 5.10 -44.60
C LEU A 444 -24.46 3.75 -44.28
N ARG A 445 -23.42 3.71 -43.44
CA ARG A 445 -22.74 2.48 -43.05
C ARG A 445 -23.51 1.66 -42.01
N ASN A 446 -24.37 2.30 -41.21
CA ASN A 446 -25.22 1.60 -40.24
C ASN A 446 -26.52 1.06 -40.87
N GLU A 447 -26.88 1.56 -42.06
CA GLU A 447 -28.04 1.08 -42.84
C GLU A 447 -27.71 -0.12 -43.75
N LEU A 448 -26.42 -0.40 -43.98
CA LEU A 448 -25.89 -1.56 -44.71
C LEU A 448 -25.48 -2.67 -43.75
#